data_AF-A0AAJ2JE93-F1
#
_entry.id   AF-A0AAJ2JE93-F1
#
_cell.length_a   1.000
_cell.length_b   1.000
_cell.length_c   1.000
_cell.angle_alpha   90.00
_cell.angle_beta   90.00
_cell.angle_gamma   90.00
#
_symmetry.space_group_name_H-M   'P 1'
#
loop_
_entity.id
_entity.type
_entity.pdbx_description
1 polymer ?
#
loop_
_entity_poly.entity_id
_entity_poly.type
_entity_poly.pdbx_seq_one_letter_code
_entity_poly.pdbx_strand_id
1 'polypeptide(L)'
;MKKLVLSSAFLLPVLVGCGKAGAPECGDEMTLDLVRSIIQRELGAGSAAANLSEEQLRSLLPISLAHPTSFDEKISRYSCQADLTVPFNNPGQDVYKLRLEYTSQAVNGQHLAEVQVLPGDLIGIGAAISSNVRSQARAAAPAAAAAIEESQAVEVDPAYDSAMSTKADDYQEPNSDEPLVEASSTGPSFDCGNASSAVEQMICADPDLARLDKQTAEAFGVVRARSMDPGAVTASQGRWRRTVRDVCDDEACIQQAYQARLAELN
;
A
#
# COMPACT_ATOMS: atom_id res chain seq x y z
N MET A 1 -12.93 11.10 11.38
CA MET A 1 -11.56 11.06 10.80
C MET A 1 -11.30 12.40 10.11
N LYS A 2 -10.13 13.00 10.31
CA LYS A 2 -9.79 14.32 9.74
C LYS A 2 -9.20 14.13 8.34
N LYS A 3 -9.75 14.82 7.33
CA LYS A 3 -9.13 14.93 6.00
C LYS A 3 -7.81 15.67 6.13
N LEU A 4 -6.75 15.18 5.46
CA LEU A 4 -5.52 15.95 5.32
C LEU A 4 -5.78 16.99 4.22
N VAL A 5 -5.40 18.24 4.49
CA VAL A 5 -5.43 19.33 3.52
C VAL A 5 -3.99 19.57 3.09
N LEU A 6 -3.71 19.34 1.81
CA LEU A 6 -2.36 19.30 1.26
C LEU A 6 -2.23 20.40 0.21
N SER A 7 -1.26 21.30 0.35
CA SER A 7 -1.18 22.52 -0.47
C SER A 7 0.14 22.59 -1.24
N SER A 8 0.09 23.01 -2.51
CA SER A 8 1.30 23.36 -3.27
C SER A 8 1.04 24.52 -4.22
N ALA A 9 2.09 25.31 -4.45
CA ALA A 9 2.08 26.42 -5.39
C ALA A 9 3.07 26.18 -6.54
N PHE A 10 2.73 26.62 -7.76
CA PHE A 10 3.66 26.66 -8.89
C PHE A 10 3.54 27.99 -9.66
N LEU A 11 4.61 28.41 -10.34
CA LEU A 11 4.63 29.63 -11.14
C LEU A 11 3.75 29.46 -12.39
N LEU A 12 2.77 30.34 -12.57
CA LEU A 12 1.98 30.37 -13.79
C LEU A 12 2.76 31.11 -14.88
N PRO A 13 3.02 30.49 -16.05
CA PRO A 13 3.25 31.29 -17.24
C PRO A 13 2.03 32.18 -17.48
N VAL A 14 2.23 33.41 -17.97
CA VAL A 14 1.15 34.37 -18.24
C VAL A 14 0.27 33.81 -19.36
N LEU A 15 -0.67 32.96 -19.00
CA LEU A 15 -1.69 32.42 -19.88
C LEU A 15 -2.95 33.25 -19.69
N VAL A 16 -3.46 33.75 -20.80
CA VAL A 16 -4.78 34.37 -20.89
C VAL A 16 -5.80 33.23 -20.70
N GLY A 17 -6.07 32.88 -19.45
CA GLY A 17 -7.03 31.84 -19.09
C GLY A 17 -8.46 32.35 -19.12
N CYS A 18 -9.39 31.51 -19.59
CA CYS A 18 -10.84 31.77 -19.59
C CYS A 18 -11.48 31.71 -18.18
N GLY A 19 -10.70 31.40 -17.15
CA GLY A 19 -11.17 31.28 -15.78
C GLY A 19 -11.70 32.59 -15.20
N LYS A 20 -12.68 32.49 -14.29
CA LYS A 20 -13.24 33.66 -13.62
C LYS A 20 -12.16 34.36 -12.79
N ALA A 21 -12.03 35.66 -13.00
CA ALA A 21 -11.11 36.55 -12.28
C ALA A 21 -9.64 36.09 -12.28
N GLY A 22 -9.19 35.38 -13.32
CA GLY A 22 -7.80 34.93 -13.47
C GLY A 22 -7.42 33.71 -12.63
N ALA A 23 -8.40 33.03 -12.00
CA ALA A 23 -8.17 31.75 -11.34
C ALA A 23 -8.08 30.61 -12.37
N PRO A 24 -7.10 29.69 -12.28
CA PRO A 24 -7.02 28.54 -13.19
C PRO A 24 -8.23 27.62 -13.01
N GLU A 25 -8.76 27.09 -14.12
CA GLU A 25 -9.98 26.28 -14.08
C GLU A 25 -9.70 24.89 -13.49
N CYS A 26 -10.71 24.26 -12.90
CA CYS A 26 -10.59 22.94 -12.29
C CYS A 26 -10.07 21.88 -13.29
N GLY A 27 -10.52 21.96 -14.54
CA GLY A 27 -10.17 20.98 -15.59
C GLY A 27 -8.95 21.33 -16.42
N ASP A 28 -8.28 22.46 -16.18
CA ASP A 28 -7.06 22.82 -16.92
C ASP A 28 -5.97 21.80 -16.63
N GLU A 29 -5.24 21.34 -17.67
CA GLU A 29 -4.17 20.35 -17.51
C GLU A 29 -3.13 20.78 -16.47
N MET A 30 -2.76 22.08 -16.46
CA MET A 30 -1.85 22.63 -15.45
C MET A 30 -2.38 22.50 -14.02
N THR A 31 -3.69 22.65 -13.82
CA THR A 31 -4.34 22.41 -12.52
C THR A 31 -4.26 20.94 -12.14
N LEU A 32 -4.58 20.05 -13.08
CA LEU A 32 -4.60 18.60 -12.82
C LEU A 32 -3.18 18.06 -12.59
N ASP A 33 -2.16 18.59 -13.26
CA ASP A 33 -0.76 18.24 -13.02
C ASP A 33 -0.28 18.72 -11.67
N LEU A 34 -0.67 19.92 -11.26
CA LEU A 34 -0.39 20.40 -9.91
C LEU A 34 -1.05 19.47 -8.87
N VAL A 35 -2.31 19.06 -9.07
CA VAL A 35 -3.00 18.08 -8.20
C VAL A 35 -2.26 16.74 -8.14
N ARG A 36 -1.82 16.19 -9.29
CA ARG A 36 -1.02 14.95 -9.34
C ARG A 36 0.31 15.10 -8.60
N SER A 37 1.01 16.22 -8.78
CA SER A 37 2.29 16.48 -8.12
C SER A 37 2.15 16.58 -6.59
N ILE A 38 1.02 17.14 -6.10
CA ILE A 38 0.70 17.18 -4.68
C ILE A 38 0.53 15.75 -4.16
N ILE A 39 -0.28 14.93 -4.84
CA ILE A 39 -0.47 13.52 -4.46
C ILE A 39 0.86 12.76 -4.44
N GLN A 40 1.70 12.91 -5.47
CA GLN A 40 3.03 12.30 -5.56
C GLN A 40 3.93 12.67 -4.37
N ARG A 41 3.99 13.95 -4.01
CA ARG A 41 4.81 14.44 -2.89
C ARG A 41 4.37 13.84 -1.57
N GLU A 42 3.06 13.71 -1.37
CA GLU A 42 2.44 13.22 -0.14
C GLU A 42 2.57 11.70 0.01
N LEU A 43 2.67 10.96 -1.10
CA LEU A 43 3.08 9.57 -1.08
C LEU A 43 4.53 9.40 -0.57
N GLY A 44 5.35 10.45 -0.66
CA GLY A 44 6.68 10.50 -0.10
C GLY A 44 7.77 9.86 -0.95
N ALA A 45 9.02 10.18 -0.61
CA ALA A 45 10.22 9.80 -1.37
C ALA A 45 10.52 8.28 -1.39
N GLY A 46 9.93 7.51 -0.47
CA GLY A 46 10.05 6.06 -0.44
C GLY A 46 9.02 5.33 -1.31
N SER A 47 8.06 6.05 -1.90
CA SER A 47 7.01 5.42 -2.70
C SER A 47 7.46 5.12 -4.13
N ALA A 48 6.77 4.20 -4.81
CA ALA A 48 6.94 3.98 -6.25
C ALA A 48 6.59 5.22 -7.09
N ALA A 49 5.96 6.24 -6.49
CA ALA A 49 5.64 7.49 -7.15
C ALA A 49 6.80 8.49 -7.13
N ALA A 50 7.79 8.33 -6.24
CA ALA A 50 8.78 9.37 -5.91
C ALA A 50 9.53 9.97 -7.11
N ASN A 51 9.82 9.15 -8.13
CA ASN A 51 10.63 9.54 -9.29
C ASN A 51 9.85 9.50 -10.61
N LEU A 52 8.51 9.45 -10.54
CA LEU A 52 7.69 9.50 -11.76
C LEU A 52 7.77 10.88 -12.39
N SER A 53 8.01 10.91 -13.69
CA SER A 53 7.86 12.11 -14.51
C SER A 53 6.38 12.55 -14.57
N GLU A 54 6.16 13.80 -14.97
CA GLU A 54 4.81 14.34 -15.16
C GLU A 54 3.97 13.48 -16.12
N GLU A 55 4.55 13.02 -17.22
CA GLU A 55 3.88 12.15 -18.18
C GLU A 55 3.49 10.79 -17.57
N GLN A 56 4.39 10.19 -16.79
CA GLN A 56 4.09 8.96 -16.06
C GLN A 56 2.98 9.18 -15.02
N LEU A 57 2.98 10.31 -14.31
CA LEU A 57 1.90 10.65 -13.38
C LEU A 57 0.57 10.84 -14.09
N ARG A 58 0.53 11.49 -15.24
CA ARG A 58 -0.70 11.63 -16.04
C ARG A 58 -1.27 10.28 -16.45
N SER A 59 -0.40 9.36 -16.86
CA SER A 59 -0.79 7.99 -17.23
C SER A 59 -1.28 7.17 -16.04
N LEU A 60 -0.59 7.25 -14.89
CA LEU A 60 -0.87 6.44 -13.71
C LEU A 60 -2.00 7.00 -12.84
N LEU A 61 -2.21 8.32 -12.86
CA LEU A 61 -3.24 9.02 -12.10
C LEU A 61 -4.18 9.75 -13.06
N PRO A 62 -5.02 9.03 -13.81
CA PRO A 62 -5.98 9.66 -14.69
C PRO A 62 -7.06 10.32 -13.83
N ILE A 63 -7.16 11.65 -14.00
CA ILE A 63 -8.18 12.47 -13.37
C ILE A 63 -9.15 12.85 -14.48
N SER A 64 -10.42 12.54 -14.28
CA SER A 64 -11.49 12.82 -15.25
C SER A 64 -12.66 13.51 -14.57
N LEU A 65 -13.59 14.05 -15.39
CA LEU A 65 -14.79 14.73 -14.90
C LEU A 65 -14.49 15.87 -13.91
N ALA A 66 -13.39 16.60 -14.11
CA ALA A 66 -13.07 17.76 -13.30
C ALA A 66 -14.09 18.88 -13.55
N HIS A 67 -14.73 19.37 -12.48
CA HIS A 67 -15.70 20.45 -12.57
C HIS A 67 -15.68 21.34 -11.31
N PRO A 68 -16.05 22.62 -11.42
CA PRO A 68 -16.25 23.46 -10.25
C PRO A 68 -17.50 23.01 -9.47
N THR A 69 -17.41 23.04 -8.15
CA THR A 69 -18.55 22.88 -7.24
C THR A 69 -18.98 24.22 -6.64
N SER A 70 -18.04 25.17 -6.49
CA SER A 70 -18.30 26.54 -6.08
C SER A 70 -17.17 27.47 -6.53
N PHE A 71 -17.42 28.78 -6.46
CA PHE A 71 -16.43 29.83 -6.70
C PHE A 71 -16.56 30.93 -5.65
N ASP A 72 -15.45 31.28 -5.01
CA ASP A 72 -15.37 32.43 -4.10
C ASP A 72 -14.81 33.64 -4.85
N GLU A 73 -15.67 34.61 -5.13
CA GLU A 73 -15.32 35.83 -5.86
C GLU A 73 -14.35 36.74 -5.09
N LYS A 74 -14.36 36.72 -3.75
CA LYS A 74 -13.53 37.62 -2.94
C LYS A 74 -12.05 37.26 -3.00
N ILE A 75 -11.78 35.97 -3.15
CA ILE A 75 -10.42 35.44 -3.19
C ILE A 75 -10.09 34.77 -4.53
N SER A 76 -10.99 34.80 -5.50
CA SER A 76 -10.82 34.17 -6.82
C SER A 76 -10.38 32.70 -6.70
N ARG A 77 -11.14 31.92 -5.92
CA ARG A 77 -10.83 30.50 -5.62
C ARG A 77 -11.98 29.61 -6.09
N TYR A 78 -11.65 28.62 -6.91
CA TYR A 78 -12.56 27.51 -7.20
C TYR A 78 -12.48 26.45 -6.11
N SER A 79 -13.63 25.92 -5.71
CA SER A 79 -13.70 24.55 -5.16
C SER A 79 -14.05 23.60 -6.29
N CYS A 80 -13.33 22.50 -6.38
CA CYS A 80 -13.36 21.57 -7.49
C CYS A 80 -13.62 20.15 -7.01
N GLN A 81 -14.21 19.35 -7.90
CA GLN A 81 -14.37 17.93 -7.75
C GLN A 81 -13.93 17.23 -9.04
N ALA A 82 -13.32 16.05 -8.91
CA ALA A 82 -12.95 15.20 -10.03
C ALA A 82 -12.90 13.73 -9.62
N ASP A 83 -12.91 12.82 -10.59
CA ASP A 83 -12.76 11.39 -10.37
C ASP A 83 -11.31 10.96 -10.70
N LEU A 84 -10.62 10.37 -9.71
CA LEU A 84 -9.33 9.71 -9.85
C LEU A 84 -9.56 8.21 -9.97
N THR A 85 -9.03 7.60 -11.03
CA THR A 85 -9.31 6.21 -11.40
C THR A 85 -8.01 5.47 -11.66
N VAL A 86 -7.40 4.88 -10.63
CA VAL A 86 -6.08 4.24 -10.75
C VAL A 86 -6.26 2.75 -11.07
N PRO A 87 -5.92 2.27 -12.28
CA PRO A 87 -6.03 0.86 -12.63
C PRO A 87 -5.05 0.03 -11.81
N PHE A 88 -5.34 -1.25 -11.57
CA PHE A 88 -4.32 -2.21 -11.13
C PHE A 88 -3.93 -3.07 -12.33
N ASN A 89 -2.63 -3.28 -12.56
CA ASN A 89 -2.17 -4.11 -13.66
C ASN A 89 -2.10 -5.60 -13.27
N ASN A 90 -3.25 -6.17 -12.88
CA ASN A 90 -3.44 -7.57 -12.53
C ASN A 90 -4.73 -8.11 -13.16
N PRO A 91 -4.72 -9.33 -13.73
CA PRO A 91 -5.90 -9.92 -14.34
C PRO A 91 -7.01 -10.13 -13.28
N GLY A 92 -8.17 -9.50 -13.51
CA GLY A 92 -9.35 -9.61 -12.64
C GLY A 92 -9.45 -8.62 -11.48
N GLN A 93 -8.61 -7.57 -11.44
CA GLN A 93 -8.58 -6.63 -10.31
C GLN A 93 -9.34 -5.31 -10.56
N ASP A 94 -10.09 -4.87 -9.55
CA ASP A 94 -10.88 -3.63 -9.51
C ASP A 94 -10.01 -2.38 -9.63
N VAL A 95 -10.53 -1.35 -10.30
CA VAL A 95 -9.92 -0.02 -10.40
C VAL A 95 -10.05 0.73 -9.06
N TYR A 96 -8.97 1.31 -8.53
CA TYR A 96 -9.07 2.18 -7.37
C TYR A 96 -9.74 3.49 -7.80
N LYS A 97 -10.90 3.80 -7.21
CA LYS A 97 -11.68 4.99 -7.53
C LYS A 97 -11.76 5.90 -6.32
N LEU A 98 -11.42 7.16 -6.52
CA LEU A 98 -11.50 8.20 -5.51
C LEU A 98 -12.15 9.43 -6.11
N ARG A 99 -13.11 10.00 -5.38
CA ARG A 99 -13.63 11.33 -5.67
C ARG A 99 -12.73 12.36 -5.00
N LEU A 100 -11.94 13.05 -5.80
CA LEU A 100 -11.06 14.11 -5.35
C LEU A 100 -11.86 15.38 -5.06
N GLU A 101 -11.54 16.02 -3.95
CA GLU A 101 -11.94 17.38 -3.64
C GLU A 101 -10.67 18.22 -3.57
N TYR A 102 -10.62 19.32 -4.32
CA TYR A 102 -9.47 20.21 -4.33
C TYR A 102 -9.89 21.66 -4.58
N THR A 103 -8.97 22.59 -4.39
CA THR A 103 -9.16 24.01 -4.74
C THR A 103 -8.18 24.42 -5.84
N SER A 104 -8.55 25.44 -6.60
CA SER A 104 -7.69 26.08 -7.59
C SER A 104 -7.79 27.60 -7.45
N GLN A 105 -6.65 28.26 -7.26
CA GLN A 105 -6.58 29.69 -6.99
C GLN A 105 -5.31 30.30 -7.63
N ALA A 106 -5.42 31.54 -8.10
CA ALA A 106 -4.25 32.37 -8.39
C ALA A 106 -3.94 33.30 -7.21
N VAL A 107 -2.73 33.24 -6.67
CA VAL A 107 -2.25 34.11 -5.59
C VAL A 107 -0.92 34.72 -6.02
N ASN A 108 -0.88 36.05 -6.22
CA ASN A 108 0.34 36.78 -6.61
C ASN A 108 1.05 36.22 -7.87
N GLY A 109 0.29 35.75 -8.86
CA GLY A 109 0.86 35.14 -10.07
C GLY A 109 1.30 33.68 -9.92
N GLN A 110 1.04 33.06 -8.77
CA GLN A 110 1.25 31.64 -8.54
C GLN A 110 -0.07 30.88 -8.53
N HIS A 111 -0.08 29.69 -9.10
CA HIS A 111 -1.19 28.75 -8.99
C HIS A 111 -1.07 28.00 -7.69
N LEU A 112 -2.04 28.16 -6.79
CA LEU A 112 -2.17 27.40 -5.57
C LEU A 112 -3.30 26.38 -5.74
N ALA A 113 -3.01 25.12 -5.42
CA ALA A 113 -4.03 24.09 -5.26
C ALA A 113 -3.92 23.45 -3.87
N GLU A 114 -5.08 23.15 -3.29
CA GLU A 114 -5.18 22.40 -2.03
C GLU A 114 -5.99 21.14 -2.30
N VAL A 115 -5.43 19.95 -2.06
CA VAL A 115 -6.08 18.66 -2.28
C VAL A 115 -6.47 18.05 -0.95
N GLN A 116 -7.71 17.56 -0.86
CA GLN A 116 -8.22 16.85 0.30
C GLN A 116 -8.16 15.35 0.06
N VAL A 117 -7.27 14.66 0.78
CA VAL A 117 -7.06 13.21 0.66
C VAL A 117 -7.04 12.58 2.04
N LEU A 118 -7.68 11.41 2.22
CA LEU A 118 -7.55 10.66 3.46
C LEU A 118 -6.26 9.83 3.45
N PRO A 119 -5.64 9.55 4.62
CA PRO A 119 -4.47 8.67 4.68
C PRO A 119 -4.70 7.32 4.02
N GLY A 120 -5.89 6.73 4.18
CA GLY A 120 -6.26 5.47 3.54
C GLY A 120 -6.32 5.55 2.00
N ASP A 121 -6.61 6.74 1.47
CA ASP A 121 -6.64 6.95 0.03
C ASP A 121 -5.23 7.03 -0.56
N LEU A 122 -4.29 7.68 0.13
CA LEU A 122 -2.88 7.70 -0.25
C LEU A 122 -2.30 6.27 -0.30
N ILE A 123 -2.67 5.40 0.63
CA ILE A 123 -2.27 3.98 0.58
C ILE A 123 -2.83 3.28 -0.66
N GLY A 124 -4.12 3.47 -0.94
CA GLY A 124 -4.78 2.88 -2.11
C GLY A 124 -4.13 3.33 -3.42
N ILE A 125 -3.87 4.63 -3.55
CA ILE A 125 -3.19 5.23 -4.69
C ILE A 125 -1.76 4.69 -4.81
N GLY A 126 -0.99 4.69 -3.72
CA GLY A 126 0.40 4.22 -3.69
C GLY A 126 0.53 2.74 -4.06
N ALA A 127 -0.38 1.89 -3.57
CA ALA A 127 -0.42 0.48 -3.93
C ALA A 127 -0.72 0.27 -5.41
N ALA A 128 -1.67 1.04 -5.96
CA ALA A 128 -2.04 0.96 -7.36
C ALA A 128 -0.90 1.46 -8.27
N ILE A 129 -0.26 2.60 -7.96
CA ILE A 129 0.95 3.07 -8.65
C ILE A 129 2.04 2.00 -8.62
N SER A 130 2.34 1.44 -7.45
CA SER A 130 3.39 0.42 -7.29
C SER A 130 3.13 -0.82 -8.15
N SER A 131 1.88 -1.25 -8.26
CA SER A 131 1.47 -2.34 -9.15
C SER A 131 1.74 -2.03 -10.63
N ASN A 132 1.38 -0.83 -11.09
CA ASN A 132 1.61 -0.41 -12.47
C ASN A 132 3.09 -0.20 -12.78
N VAL A 133 3.87 0.40 -11.88
CA VAL A 133 5.31 0.59 -12.09
C VAL A 133 6.03 -0.75 -12.18
N ARG A 134 5.72 -1.70 -11.28
CA ARG A 134 6.32 -3.05 -11.33
C ARG A 134 5.98 -3.81 -12.60
N SER A 135 4.74 -3.71 -13.06
CA SER A 135 4.32 -4.38 -14.30
C SER A 135 4.94 -3.74 -15.55
N GLN A 136 5.10 -2.42 -15.59
CA GLN A 136 5.86 -1.73 -16.65
C GLN A 136 7.34 -2.17 -16.64
N ALA A 137 7.96 -2.27 -15.46
CA ALA A 137 9.34 -2.74 -15.33
C ALA A 137 9.50 -4.21 -15.78
N ARG A 138 8.53 -5.09 -15.45
CA ARG A 138 8.51 -6.49 -15.93
C ARG A 138 8.34 -6.58 -17.45
N ALA A 139 7.52 -5.72 -18.05
CA ALA A 139 7.34 -5.68 -19.50
C ALA A 139 8.56 -5.12 -20.25
N ALA A 140 9.35 -4.25 -19.60
CA ALA A 140 10.56 -3.66 -20.16
C ALA A 140 11.82 -4.53 -19.95
N ALA A 141 11.78 -5.53 -19.07
CA ALA A 141 12.89 -6.45 -18.86
C ALA A 141 13.08 -7.34 -20.11
N PRO A 142 14.31 -7.49 -20.65
CA PRO A 142 14.56 -8.40 -21.74
C PRO A 142 14.19 -9.82 -21.30
N ALA A 143 13.55 -10.58 -22.20
CA ALA A 143 13.12 -11.98 -22.00
C ALA A 143 14.31 -12.96 -21.90
N ALA A 144 15.29 -12.68 -21.05
CA ALA A 144 16.51 -13.45 -20.86
C ALA A 144 16.60 -13.94 -19.42
N ALA A 145 15.67 -14.82 -19.04
CA ALA A 145 15.82 -15.75 -17.92
C ALA A 145 14.80 -16.90 -18.04
N ALA A 146 14.67 -17.47 -19.23
CA ALA A 146 14.08 -18.79 -19.42
C ALA A 146 15.15 -19.69 -20.07
N ALA A 147 16.25 -19.88 -19.34
CA ALA A 147 17.12 -21.03 -19.55
C ALA A 147 16.82 -22.00 -18.41
N ILE A 148 16.03 -23.02 -18.74
CA ILE A 148 15.96 -24.24 -17.95
C ILE A 148 17.34 -24.89 -18.14
N GLU A 149 18.21 -24.85 -17.13
CA GLU A 149 19.29 -25.82 -17.04
C GLU A 149 18.74 -27.06 -16.37
N GLU A 150 18.59 -28.08 -17.21
CA GLU A 150 18.38 -29.48 -16.89
C GLU A 150 19.69 -30.07 -16.31
N SER A 151 19.55 -30.95 -15.31
CA SER A 151 20.58 -31.70 -14.58
C SER A 151 21.36 -30.88 -13.52
N GLN A 152 21.47 -31.32 -12.26
CA GLN A 152 21.93 -32.63 -11.82
C GLN A 152 21.16 -33.16 -10.61
N ALA A 153 20.84 -34.46 -10.68
CA ALA A 153 20.36 -35.24 -9.55
C ALA A 153 21.43 -35.28 -8.45
N VAL A 154 21.06 -34.86 -7.25
CA VAL A 154 21.83 -35.15 -6.05
C VAL A 154 21.62 -36.64 -5.74
N GLU A 155 22.67 -37.43 -5.88
CA GLU A 155 22.68 -38.81 -5.42
C GLU A 155 22.51 -38.81 -3.89
N VAL A 156 21.44 -39.46 -3.42
CA VAL A 156 21.17 -39.64 -1.99
C VAL A 156 22.08 -40.76 -1.50
N ASP A 157 22.97 -40.41 -0.57
CA ASP A 157 23.83 -41.36 0.14
C ASP A 157 22.95 -42.36 0.93
N PRO A 158 23.04 -43.68 0.66
CA PRO A 158 22.25 -44.70 1.36
C PRO A 158 22.67 -44.93 2.82
N ALA A 159 23.62 -44.17 3.37
CA ALA A 159 24.08 -44.31 4.76
C ALA A 159 23.26 -43.51 5.81
N TYR A 160 22.22 -42.77 5.44
CA TYR A 160 21.38 -42.05 6.42
C TYR A 160 20.25 -42.91 7.04
N ASP A 161 20.12 -44.19 6.63
CA ASP A 161 19.05 -45.09 7.08
C ASP A 161 19.46 -46.03 8.24
N SER A 162 20.38 -45.60 9.12
CA SER A 162 20.77 -46.42 10.29
C SER A 162 21.31 -45.61 11.46
N ALA A 163 20.40 -44.96 12.20
CA ALA A 163 20.46 -44.66 13.65
C ALA A 163 19.30 -43.69 13.95
N MET A 164 18.23 -43.99 14.68
CA MET A 164 18.04 -44.91 15.79
C MET A 164 16.57 -45.35 15.82
N SER A 165 16.37 -46.66 15.76
CA SER A 165 15.23 -47.30 16.40
C SER A 165 15.57 -47.45 17.87
N THR A 166 14.79 -46.82 18.75
CA THR A 166 14.70 -47.23 20.15
C THR A 166 13.22 -47.43 20.49
N LYS A 167 12.84 -48.71 20.50
CA LYS A 167 11.91 -49.36 21.44
C LYS A 167 10.79 -48.49 22.04
N ALA A 168 9.57 -48.76 21.58
CA ALA A 168 8.38 -48.63 22.39
C ALA A 168 8.49 -49.55 23.63
N ASP A 169 7.80 -49.19 24.71
CA ASP A 169 7.77 -49.84 26.03
C ASP A 169 8.72 -49.23 27.09
N ASP A 170 8.67 -47.90 27.26
CA ASP A 170 8.90 -47.24 28.56
C ASP A 170 8.34 -45.79 28.52
N TYR A 171 7.01 -45.64 28.58
CA TYR A 171 6.38 -44.35 28.83
C TYR A 171 5.87 -44.35 30.27
N GLN A 172 6.67 -43.77 31.16
CA GLN A 172 6.23 -43.33 32.48
C GLN A 172 5.47 -41.99 32.31
N GLU A 173 4.22 -41.93 32.74
CA GLU A 173 3.43 -40.69 32.82
C GLU A 173 4.19 -39.63 33.66
N PRO A 174 4.41 -38.40 33.16
CA PRO A 174 4.93 -37.32 33.98
C PRO A 174 3.80 -36.71 34.82
N ASN A 175 4.11 -36.54 36.10
CA ASN A 175 3.25 -36.09 37.19
C ASN A 175 2.40 -34.84 36.89
N SER A 176 1.17 -34.92 37.35
CA SER A 176 0.13 -33.90 37.43
C SER A 176 0.33 -32.93 38.60
N ASP A 177 1.44 -32.19 38.66
CA ASP A 177 1.67 -31.16 39.70
C ASP A 177 2.72 -30.09 39.29
N GLU A 178 2.57 -29.45 38.13
CA GLU A 178 3.24 -28.16 37.85
C GLU A 178 2.26 -27.10 37.33
N PRO A 179 2.46 -25.81 37.68
CA PRO A 179 1.48 -24.77 37.49
C PRO A 179 1.29 -24.51 36.00
N LEU A 180 0.03 -24.38 35.58
CA LEU A 180 -0.39 -24.00 34.23
C LEU A 180 0.23 -22.64 33.87
N VAL A 181 1.44 -22.67 33.29
CA VAL A 181 2.03 -21.54 32.60
C VAL A 181 1.18 -21.28 31.37
N GLU A 182 0.41 -20.19 31.43
CA GLU A 182 -0.29 -19.57 30.32
C GLU A 182 0.59 -19.61 29.07
N ALA A 183 0.25 -20.51 28.14
CA ALA A 183 0.87 -20.61 26.83
C ALA A 183 0.56 -19.31 26.07
N SER A 184 1.41 -18.32 26.27
CA SER A 184 1.49 -17.16 25.40
C SER A 184 1.73 -17.71 24.01
N SER A 185 0.73 -17.65 23.13
CA SER A 185 0.77 -18.24 21.79
C SER A 185 2.09 -17.89 21.09
N THR A 186 2.99 -18.88 20.97
CA THR A 186 4.34 -18.73 20.38
C THR A 186 4.24 -18.73 18.85
N GLY A 187 3.49 -17.78 18.31
CA GLY A 187 3.20 -17.73 16.88
C GLY A 187 2.54 -16.42 16.46
N PRO A 188 2.33 -16.25 15.13
CA PRO A 188 1.65 -15.08 14.58
C PRO A 188 0.19 -14.98 15.04
N SER A 189 -0.51 -13.94 14.60
CA SER A 189 -1.93 -13.71 14.91
C SER A 189 -2.90 -14.70 14.25
N PHE A 190 -2.37 -15.66 13.47
CA PHE A 190 -3.12 -16.71 12.79
C PHE A 190 -2.54 -18.08 13.12
N ASP A 191 -3.33 -19.12 12.85
CA ASP A 191 -2.92 -20.50 13.06
C ASP A 191 -1.98 -20.98 11.96
N CYS A 192 -0.74 -21.29 12.31
CA CYS A 192 0.27 -21.81 11.39
C CYS A 192 -0.11 -23.17 10.78
N GLY A 193 -0.97 -23.96 11.42
CA GLY A 193 -1.52 -25.19 10.82
C GLY A 193 -2.40 -24.93 9.61
N ASN A 194 -2.89 -23.69 9.45
CA ASN A 194 -3.73 -23.24 8.33
C ASN A 194 -2.98 -22.30 7.37
N ALA A 195 -1.66 -22.16 7.52
CA ALA A 195 -0.84 -21.33 6.63
C ALA A 195 -0.87 -21.89 5.20
N SER A 196 -1.42 -21.12 4.27
CA SER A 196 -1.67 -21.58 2.89
C SER A 196 -0.80 -20.90 1.84
N SER A 197 -0.20 -19.76 2.19
CA SER A 197 0.69 -18.99 1.32
C SER A 197 2.16 -19.15 1.74
N ALA A 198 3.09 -18.99 0.78
CA ALA A 198 4.53 -18.99 1.05
C ALA A 198 4.91 -17.91 2.08
N VAL A 199 4.27 -16.75 2.01
CA VAL A 199 4.44 -15.66 2.98
C VAL A 199 3.98 -16.07 4.39
N GLU A 200 2.82 -16.71 4.53
CA GLU A 200 2.36 -17.20 5.83
C GLU A 200 3.27 -18.29 6.41
N GLN A 201 3.84 -19.14 5.55
CA GLN A 201 4.83 -20.14 5.96
C GLN A 201 6.13 -19.48 6.44
N MET A 202 6.64 -18.46 5.75
CA MET A 202 7.79 -17.66 6.20
C MET A 202 7.51 -16.98 7.55
N ILE A 203 6.33 -16.38 7.71
CA ILE A 203 5.92 -15.75 8.98
C ILE A 203 5.86 -16.77 10.13
N CYS A 204 5.41 -17.99 9.84
CA CYS A 204 5.36 -19.08 10.82
C CYS A 204 6.74 -19.65 11.16
N ALA A 205 7.68 -19.63 10.22
CA ALA A 205 9.04 -20.14 10.40
C ALA A 205 9.96 -19.16 11.13
N ASP A 206 9.68 -17.85 11.07
CA ASP A 206 10.49 -16.80 11.67
C ASP A 206 9.81 -16.18 12.91
N PRO A 207 10.43 -16.27 14.11
CA PRO A 207 9.83 -15.76 15.35
C PRO A 207 9.72 -14.22 15.38
N ASP A 208 10.60 -13.49 14.70
CA ASP A 208 10.52 -12.03 14.62
C ASP A 208 9.40 -11.58 13.69
N LEU A 209 9.20 -12.27 12.56
CA LEU A 209 8.05 -12.02 11.69
C LEU A 209 6.73 -12.38 12.39
N ALA A 210 6.69 -13.50 13.12
CA ALA A 210 5.52 -13.89 13.91
C ALA A 210 5.17 -12.81 14.96
N ARG A 211 6.18 -12.28 15.66
CA ARG A 211 6.01 -11.19 16.62
C ARG A 211 5.48 -9.92 15.95
N LEU A 212 6.02 -9.53 14.79
CA LEU A 212 5.57 -8.37 14.03
C LEU A 212 4.12 -8.52 13.53
N ASP A 213 3.74 -9.72 13.08
CA ASP A 213 2.36 -10.03 12.70
C ASP A 213 1.39 -9.83 13.86
N LYS A 214 1.74 -10.36 15.04
CA LYS A 214 0.94 -10.23 16.26
C LYS A 214 0.77 -8.77 16.68
N GLN A 215 1.88 -8.01 16.73
CA GLN A 215 1.84 -6.57 17.04
C GLN A 215 0.93 -5.82 16.06
N THR A 216 1.03 -6.14 14.77
CA THR A 216 0.23 -5.50 13.73
C THR A 216 -1.26 -5.81 13.90
N ALA A 217 -1.60 -7.06 14.23
CA ALA A 217 -2.97 -7.47 14.49
C ALA A 217 -3.57 -6.79 15.74
N GLU A 218 -2.77 -6.64 16.79
CA GLU A 218 -3.16 -5.91 18.01
C GLU A 218 -3.43 -4.43 17.72
N ALA A 219 -2.50 -3.74 17.04
CA ALA A 219 -2.66 -2.34 16.64
C ALA A 219 -3.89 -2.15 15.73
N PHE A 220 -4.09 -3.06 14.77
CA PHE A 220 -5.28 -3.08 13.93
C PHE A 220 -6.56 -3.23 14.75
N GLY A 221 -6.56 -4.11 15.76
CA GLY A 221 -7.68 -4.28 16.69
C GLY A 221 -8.03 -2.99 17.42
N VAL A 222 -7.03 -2.25 17.91
CA VAL A 222 -7.20 -0.96 18.59
C VAL A 222 -7.78 0.10 17.64
N VAL A 223 -7.21 0.26 16.44
CA VAL A 223 -7.68 1.24 15.44
C VAL A 223 -9.12 0.92 15.01
N ARG A 224 -9.41 -0.36 14.74
CA ARG A 224 -10.75 -0.81 14.35
C ARG A 224 -11.79 -0.52 15.43
N ALA A 225 -11.47 -0.78 16.69
CA ALA A 225 -12.38 -0.54 17.82
C ALA A 225 -12.68 0.94 18.07
N ARG A 226 -11.75 1.84 17.73
CA ARG A 226 -11.89 3.29 17.89
C ARG A 226 -12.47 3.99 16.66
N SER A 227 -12.57 3.29 15.53
CA SER A 227 -13.02 3.88 14.27
C SER A 227 -14.53 4.10 14.24
N MET A 228 -14.94 5.21 13.63
CA MET A 228 -16.34 5.46 13.28
C MET A 228 -16.83 4.62 12.09
N ASP A 229 -15.89 4.04 11.32
CA ASP A 229 -16.15 3.09 10.25
C ASP A 229 -15.20 1.87 10.38
N PRO A 230 -15.58 0.86 11.19
CA PRO A 230 -14.79 -0.36 11.33
C PRO A 230 -14.73 -1.21 10.05
N GLY A 231 -15.70 -1.05 9.15
CA GLY A 231 -15.76 -1.74 7.86
C GLY A 231 -14.64 -1.28 6.94
N ALA A 232 -14.46 0.04 6.81
CA ALA A 232 -13.36 0.62 6.05
C ALA A 232 -11.98 0.22 6.59
N VAL A 233 -11.80 0.21 7.92
CA VAL A 233 -10.55 -0.22 8.56
C VAL A 233 -10.27 -1.70 8.27
N THR A 234 -11.28 -2.56 8.35
CA THR A 234 -11.16 -3.99 8.02
C THR A 234 -10.84 -4.20 6.54
N ALA A 235 -11.49 -3.45 5.65
CA ALA A 235 -11.20 -3.49 4.23
C ALA A 235 -9.76 -3.02 3.92
N SER A 236 -9.28 -1.98 4.59
CA SER A 236 -7.89 -1.50 4.49
C SER A 236 -6.90 -2.58 4.91
N GLN A 237 -7.10 -3.22 6.08
CA GLN A 237 -6.23 -4.29 6.57
C GLN A 237 -6.21 -5.50 5.64
N GLY A 238 -7.39 -5.93 5.16
CA GLY A 238 -7.50 -7.03 4.21
C GLY A 238 -6.84 -6.71 2.87
N ARG A 239 -6.90 -5.46 2.40
CA ARG A 239 -6.22 -5.03 1.18
C ARG A 239 -4.70 -5.03 1.39
N TRP A 240 -4.23 -4.43 2.48
CA TRP A 240 -2.81 -4.39 2.84
C TRP A 240 -2.19 -5.79 2.90
N ARG A 241 -2.86 -6.76 3.55
CA ARG A 241 -2.40 -8.17 3.57
C ARG A 241 -2.18 -8.69 2.16
N ARG A 242 -3.18 -8.58 1.28
CA ARG A 242 -3.13 -9.16 -0.08
C ARG A 242 -2.18 -8.44 -1.02
N THR A 243 -2.00 -7.13 -0.88
CA THR A 243 -1.30 -6.31 -1.89
C THR A 243 0.09 -5.83 -1.45
N VAL A 244 0.41 -5.97 -0.17
CA VAL A 244 1.69 -5.53 0.40
C VAL A 244 2.41 -6.70 1.07
N ARG A 245 1.75 -7.41 2.00
CA ARG A 245 2.36 -8.53 2.72
C ARG A 245 2.51 -9.76 1.83
N ASP A 246 1.41 -10.23 1.23
CA ASP A 246 1.32 -11.51 0.51
C ASP A 246 2.04 -11.49 -0.85
N VAL A 247 2.59 -10.34 -1.26
CA VAL A 247 3.39 -10.19 -2.49
C VAL A 247 4.89 -10.18 -2.23
N CYS A 248 5.32 -10.32 -0.99
CA CYS A 248 6.74 -10.38 -0.63
C CYS A 248 7.36 -11.72 -1.04
N ASP A 249 8.58 -11.65 -1.57
CA ASP A 249 9.35 -12.81 -2.02
C ASP A 249 10.36 -13.30 -0.96
N ASP A 250 10.64 -12.50 0.09
CA ASP A 250 11.60 -12.81 1.16
C ASP A 250 11.20 -12.23 2.54
N GLU A 251 11.89 -12.65 3.60
CA GLU A 251 11.65 -12.22 4.99
C GLU A 251 11.90 -10.73 5.19
N ALA A 252 12.90 -10.15 4.51
CA ALA A 252 13.24 -8.75 4.62
C ALA A 252 12.11 -7.83 4.11
N CYS A 253 11.45 -8.21 3.01
CA CYS A 253 10.26 -7.55 2.51
C CYS A 253 9.12 -7.64 3.52
N ILE A 254 8.87 -8.82 4.10
CA ILE A 254 7.79 -9.04 5.07
C ILE A 254 8.02 -8.17 6.32
N GLN A 255 9.25 -8.14 6.83
CA GLN A 255 9.64 -7.32 7.97
C GLN A 255 9.36 -5.83 7.72
N GLN A 256 9.80 -5.30 6.57
CA GLN A 256 9.56 -3.90 6.20
C GLN A 256 8.07 -3.59 6.05
N ALA A 257 7.31 -4.50 5.43
CA ALA A 257 5.87 -4.36 5.29
C ALA A 257 5.16 -4.25 6.65
N TYR A 258 5.52 -5.10 7.62
CA TYR A 258 4.97 -5.03 8.97
C TYR A 258 5.38 -3.76 9.72
N GLN A 259 6.65 -3.36 9.65
CA GLN A 259 7.13 -2.15 10.31
C GLN A 259 6.42 -0.90 9.79
N ALA A 260 6.26 -0.78 8.47
CA ALA A 260 5.50 0.31 7.86
C ALA A 260 4.04 0.29 8.34
N ARG A 261 3.41 -0.89 8.36
CA ARG A 261 2.01 -1.02 8.80
C ARG A 261 1.81 -0.69 10.28
N LEU A 262 2.75 -1.09 11.14
CA LEU A 262 2.74 -0.73 12.56
C LEU A 262 2.88 0.77 12.77
N ALA A 263 3.70 1.46 11.97
CA ALA A 263 3.82 2.92 12.03
C ALA A 263 2.52 3.63 11.60
N GLU A 264 1.71 3.02 10.72
CA GLU A 264 0.40 3.55 10.33
C GLU A 264 -0.70 3.32 11.37
N LEU A 265 -0.61 2.23 12.14
CA LEU A 265 -1.66 1.79 13.07
C LEU A 265 -1.49 2.31 14.50
N ASN A 266 -0.31 2.86 14.84
CA ASN A 266 -0.01 3.45 16.15
C ASN A 266 -0.10 4.98 16.11
#